data_AF-A0A4Y3WWJ9-F1
#
_entry.id   AF-A0A4Y3WWJ9-F1
#
_cell.length_a   1.000
_cell.length_b   1.000
_cell.length_c   1.000
_cell.angle_alpha   90.00
_cell.angle_beta   90.00
_cell.angle_gamma   90.00
#
_symmetry.space_group_name_H-M   'P 1'
#
loop_
_entity.id
_entity.type
_entity.pdbx_description
1 polymer ?
#
loop_
_entity_poly.entity_id
_entity_poly.type
_entity_poly.pdbx_seq_one_letter_code
_entity_poly.pdbx_strand_id
1 'polypeptide(L)' 'MSVAATTDEIIDRFYDGVEVRRPMGRDETFYSIDKARRLLGYEPQHSWRDVLPDPGA' A
#
# COMPACT_ATOMS: atom_id res chain seq x y z
N MET A 1 6.87 14.55 3.07
CA MET A 1 7.36 13.35 2.36
C MET A 1 6.27 12.29 2.41
N SER A 2 5.37 12.22 1.40
CA SER A 2 4.19 11.35 1.45
C SER A 2 4.46 9.90 1.03
N VAL A 3 5.55 9.64 0.31
CA VAL A 3 5.84 8.34 -0.31
C VAL A 3 6.78 7.45 0.51
N ALA A 4 7.34 7.97 1.60
CA ALA A 4 8.24 7.24 2.50
C ALA A 4 7.52 6.62 3.70
N ALA A 5 6.29 7.05 3.99
CA ALA A 5 5.55 6.59 5.16
C ALA A 5 5.01 5.16 4.93
N THR A 6 5.03 4.35 5.98
CA THR A 6 4.39 3.02 5.95
C THR A 6 2.87 3.16 5.99
N THR A 7 2.18 2.08 5.61
CA THR A 7 0.72 2.01 5.70
C THR A 7 0.23 2.28 7.12
N ASP A 8 0.89 1.75 8.14
CA ASP A 8 0.53 2.00 9.55
C ASP A 8 0.73 3.46 9.95
N GLU A 9 1.84 4.09 9.55
CA GLU A 9 2.08 5.52 9.82
C GLU A 9 1.04 6.43 9.15
N ILE A 10 0.52 6.02 7.98
CA ILE A 10 -0.55 6.73 7.28
C ILE A 10 -1.87 6.56 8.04
N ILE A 11 -2.20 5.34 8.50
CA ILE A 11 -3.40 5.08 9.30
C ILE A 11 -3.37 5.94 10.57
N ASP A 12 -2.30 5.85 11.36
CA ASP A 12 -2.17 6.56 12.64
C ASP A 12 -2.25 8.08 12.49
N ARG A 13 -1.70 8.63 11.40
CA ARG A 13 -1.65 10.09 11.19
C ARG A 13 -2.95 10.67 10.65
N PHE A 14 -3.68 9.91 9.82
CA PHE A 14 -4.77 10.48 9.01
C PHE A 14 -6.13 9.80 9.18
N TYR A 15 -6.19 8.60 9.77
CA TYR A 15 -7.39 7.77 9.84
C TYR A 15 -7.74 7.36 11.27
N ASP A 16 -7.65 8.30 12.22
CA ASP A 16 -8.04 8.06 13.61
C ASP A 16 -9.51 7.61 13.72
N GLY A 17 -9.75 6.59 14.54
CA GLY A 17 -11.07 5.98 14.75
C GLY A 17 -11.63 5.16 13.57
N VAL A 18 -10.91 5.03 12.46
CA VAL A 18 -11.35 4.20 11.32
C VAL A 18 -11.02 2.73 11.60
N GLU A 19 -12.02 1.86 11.46
CA GLU A 19 -11.87 0.43 11.67
C GLU A 19 -10.95 -0.21 10.59
N VAL A 20 -9.89 -0.88 11.05
CA VAL A 20 -9.04 -1.72 10.21
C VAL A 20 -9.64 -3.13 10.15
N ARG A 21 -10.28 -3.46 9.02
CA ARG A 21 -11.02 -4.72 8.84
C ARG A 21 -10.15 -5.95 8.59
N ARG A 22 -8.88 -5.76 8.21
CA ARG A 22 -7.89 -6.82 8.03
C ARG A 22 -6.49 -6.25 8.21
N PRO A 23 -5.50 -7.07 8.65
CA PRO A 23 -4.11 -6.67 8.62
C PRO A 23 -3.71 -6.22 7.20
N MET A 24 -2.95 -5.13 7.12
CA MET A 24 -2.40 -4.59 5.88
C MET A 24 -0.89 -4.82 5.84
N GLY A 25 -0.35 -5.03 4.64
CA GLY A 25 1.10 -5.06 4.45
C GLY A 25 1.73 -3.69 4.69
N ARG A 26 3.03 -3.67 5.00
CA ARG A 26 3.81 -2.45 5.29
C ARG A 26 3.65 -1.33 4.25
N ASP A 27 3.57 -1.72 2.98
CA ASP A 27 3.53 -0.83 1.81
C ASP A 27 2.24 -1.00 1.00
N GLU A 28 1.22 -1.61 1.60
CA GLU A 28 -0.04 -1.91 0.94
C GLU A 28 -0.90 -0.64 0.79
N THR A 29 -1.48 -0.46 -0.39
CA THR A 29 -2.43 0.62 -0.67
C THR A 29 -3.83 0.31 -0.11
N PHE A 30 -4.55 1.35 0.32
CA PHE A 30 -5.97 1.22 0.72
C PHE A 30 -6.91 0.90 -0.45
N TYR A 31 -6.43 1.00 -1.70
CA TYR A 31 -7.19 0.62 -2.89
C TYR A 31 -6.93 -0.83 -3.28
N SER A 32 -7.98 -1.64 -3.30
CA SER A 32 -7.88 -3.04 -3.72
C SER A 32 -7.90 -3.20 -5.25
N ILE A 33 -7.00 -4.05 -5.75
CA ILE A 33 -6.99 -4.55 -7.13
C ILE A 33 -7.52 -5.99 -7.24
N ASP A 34 -8.11 -6.53 -6.17
CA ASP A 34 -8.52 -7.95 -6.10
C ASP A 34 -9.51 -8.32 -7.21
N LYS A 35 -10.36 -7.36 -7.60
CA LYS A 35 -11.28 -7.55 -8.73
C LYS A 35 -10.54 -7.73 -10.04
N ALA A 36 -9.48 -6.96 -10.29
CA ALA A 36 -8.66 -7.08 -11.49
C ALA A 36 -7.88 -8.40 -11.50
N ARG A 37 -7.29 -8.79 -10.36
CA ARG A 37 -6.66 -10.11 -10.17
C ARG A 37 -7.63 -11.25 -10.50
N ARG A 38 -8.83 -11.22 -9.92
CA ARG A 38 -9.83 -12.27 -10.09
C ARG A 38 -10.39 -12.37 -11.51
N LEU A 39 -10.70 -11.23 -12.13
CA LEU A 39 -11.40 -11.23 -13.43
C LEU A 39 -10.44 -11.29 -14.62
N LEU A 40 -9.25 -10.71 -14.48
CA LEU A 40 -8.32 -10.53 -15.60
C LEU A 40 -7.02 -11.32 -15.42
N GLY A 41 -6.81 -11.97 -14.27
CA GLY A 41 -5.50 -12.58 -13.95
C GLY A 41 -4.39 -11.53 -13.83
N TYR A 42 -4.74 -10.28 -13.53
CA TYR A 42 -3.77 -9.19 -13.48
C TYR A 42 -2.77 -9.38 -12.34
N GLU A 43 -1.49 -9.54 -12.66
CA GLU A 43 -0.41 -9.55 -11.68
C GLU A 43 0.60 -8.43 -12.00
N PRO A 44 0.80 -7.46 -11.09
CA PRO A 44 1.81 -6.41 -11.27
C PRO A 44 3.21 -7.00 -11.53
N GLN A 45 3.84 -6.56 -12.62
CA GLN A 45 5.20 -7.01 -13.00
C GLN A 45 6.30 -6.01 -12.62
N HIS A 46 5.91 -4.79 -12.23
CA HIS A 46 6.84 -3.71 -11.93
C HIS A 46 6.38 -2.95 -10.69
N SER A 47 7.31 -2.70 -9.76
CA SER A 47 7.13 -1.77 -8.65
C SER A 47 8.17 -0.66 -8.72
N TRP A 48 7.78 0.56 -8.38
CA TRP A 48 8.75 1.66 -8.25
C TRP A 48 9.76 1.42 -7.14
N ARG A 49 9.40 0.64 -6.11
CA ARG A 49 10.30 0.25 -5.03
C ARG A 49 11.41 -0.70 -5.49
N ASP A 50 11.25 -1.37 -6.63
CA ASP A 50 12.29 -2.27 -7.17
C ASP A 50 13.37 -1.50 -7.95
N VAL A 51 13.08 -0.26 -8.38
CA VAL A 51 13.92 0.49 -9.33
C VAL A 51 14.35 1.86 -8.84
N LEU A 52 13.76 2.38 -7.77
CA LEU A 52 14.12 3.65 -7.15
C LEU A 52 14.69 3.44 -5.73
N PRO A 53 15.63 4.29 -5.28
CA PRO A 53 16.08 4.27 -3.90
C PRO A 53 14.94 4.52 -2.92
N ASP A 54 15.00 3.88 -1.75
CA ASP A 54 14.06 4.14 -0.66
C ASP A 54 14.24 5.61 -0.19
N PRO A 55 13.19 6.45 -0.28
CA PRO A 55 13.26 7.83 0.19
C PRO A 55 13.41 7.98 1.71
N GLY A 56 13.27 6.90 2.48
CA GLY A 56 13.48 6.85 3.93
C GLY A 56 14.80 6.22 4.41
N ALA A 57 15.68 5.78 3.48
CA ALA A 57 17.00 5.21 3.80
C ALA A 57 18.07 6.27 4.10
#